data_AF-A0A2P2LN54-F1
#
_entry.id   AF-A0A2P2LN54-F1
#
_cell.length_a   1.000
_cell.length_b   1.000
_cell.length_c   1.000
_cell.angle_alpha   90.00
_cell.angle_beta   90.00
_cell.angle_gamma   90.00
#
_symmetry.space_group_name_H-M   'P 1'
#
loop_
_entity.id
_entity.type
_entity.pdbx_description
1 polymer ?
#
loop_
_entity_poly.entity_id
_entity_poly.type
_entity_poly.pdbx_seq_one_letter_code
_entity_poly.pdbx_strand_id
1 'polypeptide(L)'
;MICCREAIKMMLNQLRGGHVFNTDGAGSDGRPTPRFAAYGATKRSVVHLTKSLQAELQMQDVQNVMVHNLSPGMVTTDLLMSGATTKQAKFFINVLAEPAEVVAKFLVPNIRSIPAKGSMKPTYVRFLTGMKAYSQIFSRLAFGARRNRYMLED
;
A
#
# COMPACT_ATOMS: atom_id res chain seq x y z
N MET A 1 12.39 2.00 11.56
CA MET A 1 13.61 1.36 11.03
C MET A 1 13.99 0.05 11.71
N ILE A 2 13.73 -0.12 13.02
CA ILE A 2 14.19 -1.29 13.79
C ILE A 2 13.71 -2.62 13.18
N CYS A 3 12.44 -2.74 12.79
CA CYS A 3 11.92 -3.99 12.24
C CYS A 3 12.60 -4.41 10.93
N CYS A 4 12.79 -3.50 9.97
CA CYS A 4 13.48 -3.84 8.72
C CYS A 4 14.93 -4.25 8.98
N ARG A 5 15.62 -3.55 9.90
CA ARG A 5 17.00 -3.87 10.25
C ARG A 5 17.13 -5.29 10.80
N GLU A 6 16.31 -5.67 11.77
CA GLU A 6 16.40 -7.01 12.37
C GLU A 6 15.93 -8.10 11.39
N ALA A 7 14.89 -7.83 10.59
CA ALA A 7 14.44 -8.76 9.56
C ALA A 7 15.53 -9.02 8.50
N ILE A 8 16.19 -7.96 8.02
CA ILE A 8 17.28 -8.07 7.03
C ILE A 8 18.45 -8.85 7.62
N LYS A 9 18.90 -8.53 8.84
CA LYS A 9 19.97 -9.27 9.52
C LYS A 9 19.68 -10.76 9.62
N MET A 10 18.44 -11.12 9.95
CA MET A 10 18.02 -12.51 10.00
C MET A 10 18.02 -13.15 8.61
N MET A 11 17.47 -12.48 7.59
CA MET A 11 17.38 -12.98 6.22
C MET A 11 18.76 -13.18 5.57
N LEU A 12 19.75 -12.34 5.90
CA LEU A 12 21.13 -12.48 5.41
C LEU A 12 21.76 -13.82 5.79
N ASN A 13 21.39 -14.36 6.97
CA ASN A 13 21.90 -15.64 7.47
C ASN A 13 21.12 -16.85 6.92
N GLN A 14 20.10 -16.63 6.08
CA GLN A 14 19.31 -17.71 5.48
C GLN A 14 19.84 -18.04 4.09
N LEU A 15 19.97 -19.35 3.78
CA LEU A 15 20.45 -19.82 2.47
C LEU A 15 19.66 -19.27 1.28
N ARG A 16 18.36 -19.02 1.48
CA ARG A 16 17.45 -18.52 0.44
C ARG A 16 17.30 -16.99 0.45
N GLY A 17 17.96 -16.30 1.38
CA GLY A 17 17.77 -14.87 1.60
C GLY A 17 16.33 -14.52 2.00
N GLY A 18 15.81 -13.37 1.55
CA GLY A 18 14.45 -12.98 1.90
C GLY A 18 13.91 -11.72 1.24
N HIS A 19 12.62 -11.48 1.47
CA HIS A 19 11.89 -10.35 0.91
C HIS A 19 11.14 -9.60 2.01
N VAL A 20 11.34 -8.30 2.10
CA VAL A 20 10.64 -7.40 3.03
C VAL A 20 9.61 -6.59 2.25
N PHE A 21 8.34 -6.63 2.66
CA PHE A 21 7.26 -5.87 2.02
C PHE A 21 6.77 -4.76 2.96
N ASN A 22 7.12 -3.52 2.65
CA ASN A 22 6.66 -2.36 3.40
C ASN A 22 5.32 -1.85 2.85
N THR A 23 4.34 -1.70 3.73
CA THR A 23 2.99 -1.27 3.33
C THR A 23 2.80 0.23 3.48
N ASP A 24 2.56 0.93 2.37
CA ASP A 24 2.24 2.35 2.36
C ASP A 24 0.72 2.61 2.43
N GLY A 25 0.31 3.86 2.22
CA GLY A 25 -1.10 4.28 2.21
C GLY A 25 -1.26 5.68 1.64
N ALA A 26 -2.39 6.33 1.94
CA ALA A 26 -2.68 7.70 1.48
C ALA A 26 -1.52 8.67 1.82
N GLY A 27 -1.16 9.53 0.87
CA GLY A 27 -0.03 10.48 0.98
C GLY A 27 1.33 9.90 0.57
N SER A 28 1.43 8.61 0.28
CA SER A 28 2.70 7.97 -0.14
C SER A 28 3.25 8.52 -1.46
N ASP A 29 2.40 9.06 -2.33
CA ASP A 29 2.75 9.73 -3.58
C ASP A 29 3.20 11.19 -3.39
N GLY A 30 3.10 11.73 -2.17
CA GLY A 30 3.43 13.12 -1.85
C GLY A 30 2.27 14.09 -2.05
N ARG A 31 1.07 13.61 -2.39
CA ARG A 31 -0.11 14.46 -2.46
C ARG A 31 -0.53 14.91 -1.06
N PRO A 32 -1.08 16.14 -0.93
CA PRO A 32 -1.62 16.62 0.33
C PRO A 32 -2.69 15.67 0.87
N THR A 33 -2.67 15.46 2.19
CA THR A 33 -3.68 14.68 2.91
C THR A 33 -4.34 15.58 3.97
N PRO A 34 -5.24 16.50 3.56
CA PRO A 34 -5.92 17.38 4.51
C PRO A 34 -6.55 16.57 5.64
N ARG A 35 -6.45 17.07 6.88
CA ARG A 35 -6.94 16.42 8.11
C ARG A 35 -6.21 15.14 8.55
N PHE A 36 -5.29 14.62 7.72
CA PHE A 36 -4.47 13.43 8.03
C PHE A 36 -2.99 13.66 7.66
N ALA A 37 -2.51 14.90 7.75
CA ALA A 37 -1.18 15.29 7.26
C ALA A 37 -0.04 14.51 7.94
N ALA A 38 -0.13 14.27 9.25
CA ALA A 38 0.85 13.44 9.96
C ALA A 38 0.87 12.00 9.43
N TYR A 39 -0.31 11.40 9.21
CA TYR A 39 -0.42 10.07 8.60
C TYR A 39 0.19 10.07 7.19
N GLY A 40 -0.18 11.02 6.32
CA GLY A 40 0.36 11.12 4.98
C GLY A 40 1.88 11.31 4.94
N ALA A 41 2.42 12.16 5.82
CA ALA A 41 3.86 12.36 5.98
C ALA A 41 4.56 11.03 6.36
N THR A 42 4.03 10.29 7.34
CA THR A 42 4.62 8.99 7.73
C THR A 42 4.56 7.97 6.59
N LYS A 43 3.47 7.92 5.82
CA LYS A 43 3.34 7.02 4.67
C LYS A 43 4.26 7.42 3.52
N ARG A 44 4.55 8.71 3.32
CA ARG A 44 5.60 9.15 2.40
C ARG A 44 6.99 8.74 2.87
N SER A 45 7.27 8.84 4.17
CA SER A 45 8.53 8.38 4.76
C SER A 45 8.75 6.87 4.57
N VAL A 46 7.71 6.04 4.57
CA VAL A 46 7.83 4.58 4.29
C VAL A 46 8.33 4.31 2.86
N VAL A 47 7.85 5.06 1.87
CA VAL A 47 8.33 4.96 0.48
C VAL A 47 9.78 5.38 0.39
N HIS A 48 10.13 6.51 1.03
CA HIS A 48 11.52 6.98 1.06
C HIS A 48 12.43 5.94 1.74
N LEU A 49 12.05 5.45 2.92
CA LEU A 49 12.79 4.43 3.66
C LEU A 49 13.04 3.18 2.81
N THR A 50 12.03 2.73 2.07
CA THR A 50 12.16 1.54 1.21
C THR A 50 13.19 1.77 0.09
N LYS A 51 13.16 2.93 -0.55
CA LYS A 51 14.16 3.30 -1.57
C LYS A 51 15.57 3.45 -0.98
N SER A 52 15.69 4.04 0.20
CA SER A 52 16.98 4.15 0.91
C SER A 52 17.55 2.76 1.22
N LEU A 53 16.74 1.85 1.78
CA LEU A 53 17.18 0.49 2.08
C LEU A 53 17.57 -0.29 0.82
N GLN A 54 16.85 -0.11 -0.29
CA GLN A 54 17.23 -0.72 -1.57
C GLN A 54 18.61 -0.25 -2.03
N ALA A 55 18.89 1.05 -1.93
CA ALA A 55 20.20 1.61 -2.27
C ALA A 55 21.30 1.13 -1.31
N GLU A 56 21.03 1.09 0.00
CA GLU A 56 21.98 0.60 1.00
C GLU A 56 22.35 -0.87 0.79
N LEU A 57 21.37 -1.73 0.48
CA LEU A 57 21.61 -3.14 0.16
C LEU A 57 22.49 -3.29 -1.09
N GLN A 58 22.26 -2.47 -2.11
CA GLN A 58 23.10 -2.44 -3.31
C GLN A 58 24.53 -1.97 -3.00
N MET A 59 24.70 -0.94 -2.17
CA MET A 59 26.02 -0.44 -1.74
C MET A 59 26.82 -1.49 -0.94
N GLN A 60 26.12 -2.38 -0.25
CA GLN A 60 26.73 -3.49 0.52
C GLN A 60 26.84 -4.79 -0.29
N ASP A 61 26.55 -4.76 -1.59
CA ASP A 61 26.54 -5.93 -2.49
C ASP A 61 25.66 -7.10 -1.99
N VAL A 62 24.56 -6.78 -1.31
CA VAL A 62 23.58 -7.77 -0.86
C VAL A 62 22.65 -8.14 -2.02
N GLN A 63 22.81 -9.36 -2.53
CA GLN A 63 22.05 -9.85 -3.70
C GLN A 63 20.90 -10.81 -3.34
N ASN A 64 20.85 -11.32 -2.10
CA ASN A 64 19.88 -12.32 -1.65
C ASN A 64 18.74 -11.75 -0.78
N VAL A 65 18.79 -10.47 -0.41
CA VAL A 65 17.70 -9.80 0.32
C VAL A 65 17.16 -8.64 -0.50
N MET A 66 15.84 -8.52 -0.59
CA MET A 66 15.18 -7.44 -1.33
C MET A 66 14.08 -6.78 -0.52
N VAL A 67 13.91 -5.47 -0.69
CA VAL A 67 12.85 -4.68 -0.05
C VAL A 67 11.88 -4.17 -1.12
N HIS A 68 10.59 -4.28 -0.86
CA HIS A 68 9.51 -3.97 -1.78
C HIS A 68 8.50 -3.03 -1.13
N ASN A 69 7.75 -2.31 -1.96
CA ASN A 69 6.60 -1.54 -1.53
C ASN A 69 5.29 -2.25 -1.88
N LEU A 70 4.32 -2.13 -0.98
CA LEU A 70 2.98 -2.66 -1.11
C LEU A 70 1.98 -1.53 -0.88
N SER A 71 1.05 -1.33 -1.81
CA SER A 71 -0.04 -0.35 -1.66
C SER A 71 -1.40 -1.05 -1.78
N PRO A 72 -2.08 -1.31 -0.64
CA PRO A 72 -3.41 -1.92 -0.63
C PRO A 72 -4.52 -0.97 -1.11
N GLY A 73 -4.27 0.35 -1.10
CA GLY A 73 -5.32 1.34 -1.34
C GLY A 73 -6.19 1.57 -0.10
N MET A 74 -7.45 1.94 -0.32
CA MET A 74 -8.43 2.09 0.76
C MET A 74 -9.04 0.74 1.11
N VAL A 75 -8.87 0.32 2.36
CA VAL A 75 -9.40 -0.94 2.90
C VAL A 75 -10.41 -0.60 4.00
N THR A 76 -11.58 -1.23 3.98
CA THR A 76 -12.63 -1.01 5.00
C THR A 76 -12.23 -1.62 6.35
N THR A 77 -11.36 -0.93 7.07
CA THR A 77 -10.91 -1.28 8.43
C THR A 77 -11.48 -0.29 9.44
N ASP A 78 -11.49 -0.67 10.72
CA ASP A 78 -11.95 0.21 11.79
C ASP A 78 -11.21 1.55 11.80
N LEU A 79 -9.89 1.53 11.49
CA LEU A 79 -9.08 2.74 11.35
C LEU A 79 -9.57 3.68 10.25
N LEU A 80 -10.00 3.13 9.10
CA LEU A 80 -10.55 3.95 8.01
C LEU A 80 -11.94 4.46 8.38
N MET A 81 -12.78 3.58 8.94
CA MET A 81 -14.17 3.89 9.26
C MET A 81 -14.28 4.91 10.38
N SER A 82 -13.38 4.89 11.37
CA SER A 82 -13.37 5.84 12.50
C SER A 82 -13.05 7.28 12.07
N GLY A 83 -12.38 7.48 10.93
CA GLY A 83 -12.02 8.81 10.41
C GLY A 83 -13.07 9.44 9.49
N ALA A 84 -14.18 8.76 9.22
CA ALA A 84 -15.08 9.08 8.12
C ALA A 84 -16.27 9.98 8.50
N THR A 85 -15.99 11.13 9.10
CA THR A 85 -17.04 11.99 9.66
C THR A 85 -17.59 13.03 8.67
N THR A 86 -16.93 13.22 7.51
CA THR A 86 -17.29 14.25 6.53
C THR A 86 -17.98 13.67 5.29
N LYS A 87 -18.79 14.49 4.60
CA LYS A 87 -19.43 14.11 3.33
C LYS A 87 -18.43 13.61 2.29
N GLN A 88 -17.29 14.30 2.20
CA GLN A 88 -16.20 13.95 1.28
C GLN A 88 -15.57 12.60 1.66
N ALA A 89 -15.34 12.33 2.94
CA ALA A 89 -14.79 11.05 3.39
C ALA A 89 -15.76 9.90 3.09
N LYS A 90 -17.05 10.05 3.42
CA LYS A 90 -18.10 9.06 3.09
C LYS A 90 -18.13 8.74 1.60
N PHE A 91 -18.09 9.77 0.74
CA PHE A 91 -18.04 9.62 -0.72
C PHE A 91 -16.85 8.77 -1.16
N PHE A 92 -15.62 9.14 -0.77
CA PHE A 92 -14.44 8.40 -1.20
C PHE A 92 -14.38 6.98 -0.63
N ILE A 93 -14.87 6.75 0.59
CA ILE A 93 -14.97 5.41 1.17
C ILE A 93 -15.90 4.53 0.36
N ASN A 94 -17.11 5.00 0.04
CA ASN A 94 -18.06 4.23 -0.75
C ASN A 94 -17.54 3.89 -2.15
N VAL A 95 -16.84 4.83 -2.78
CA VAL A 95 -16.32 4.68 -4.14
C VAL A 95 -15.10 3.76 -4.20
N LEU A 96 -14.10 4.04 -3.35
CA LEU A 96 -12.75 3.52 -3.50
C LEU A 96 -12.41 2.37 -2.56
N ALA A 97 -13.08 2.27 -1.40
CA ALA A 97 -12.72 1.27 -0.41
C ALA A 97 -13.19 -0.13 -0.85
N GLU A 98 -12.36 -1.13 -0.53
CA GLU A 98 -12.71 -2.54 -0.70
C GLU A 98 -12.50 -3.30 0.62
N PRO A 99 -13.21 -4.42 0.82
CA PRO A 99 -12.99 -5.31 1.95
C PRO A 99 -11.58 -5.90 1.93
N ALA A 100 -11.05 -6.20 3.10
CA ALA A 100 -9.70 -6.75 3.26
C ALA A 100 -9.53 -8.06 2.46
N GLU A 101 -10.57 -8.87 2.37
CA GLU A 101 -10.60 -10.13 1.62
C GLU A 101 -10.40 -9.90 0.12
N VAL A 102 -11.01 -8.85 -0.43
CA VAL A 102 -10.89 -8.50 -1.85
C VAL A 102 -9.47 -8.00 -2.15
N VAL A 103 -8.93 -7.16 -1.27
CA VAL A 103 -7.56 -6.66 -1.42
C VAL A 103 -6.55 -7.80 -1.27
N ALA A 104 -6.74 -8.70 -0.30
CA ALA A 104 -5.89 -9.85 -0.07
C ALA A 104 -5.90 -10.83 -1.25
N LYS A 105 -7.08 -11.11 -1.84
CA LYS A 105 -7.20 -11.94 -3.05
C LYS A 105 -6.33 -11.44 -4.21
N PHE A 106 -6.09 -10.12 -4.29
CA PHE A 106 -5.15 -9.55 -5.25
C PHE A 106 -3.71 -9.57 -4.73
N LEU A 107 -3.44 -9.09 -3.51
CA LEU A 107 -2.07 -8.87 -3.03
C LEU A 107 -1.31 -10.18 -2.76
N VAL A 108 -1.97 -11.17 -2.14
CA VAL A 108 -1.32 -12.43 -1.75
C VAL A 108 -0.68 -13.18 -2.94
N PRO A 109 -1.39 -13.45 -4.05
CA PRO A 109 -0.77 -14.12 -5.20
C PRO A 109 0.35 -13.28 -5.83
N ASN A 110 0.19 -11.95 -5.89
CA ASN A 110 1.22 -11.06 -6.43
C ASN A 110 2.49 -11.07 -5.56
N ILE A 111 2.34 -10.99 -4.23
CA ILE A 111 3.46 -11.11 -3.28
C ILE A 111 4.15 -12.47 -3.43
N ARG A 112 3.40 -13.57 -3.44
CA ARG A 112 3.96 -14.94 -3.55
C ARG A 112 4.67 -15.19 -4.87
N SER A 113 4.22 -14.54 -5.95
CA SER A 113 4.80 -14.71 -7.29
C SER A 113 6.23 -14.16 -7.40
N ILE A 114 6.59 -13.17 -6.58
CA ILE A 114 7.92 -12.51 -6.61
C ILE A 114 9.03 -13.49 -6.21
N PRO A 115 9.01 -14.11 -5.01
CA PRO A 115 10.00 -15.09 -4.61
C PRO A 115 9.90 -16.39 -5.42
N ALA A 116 8.69 -16.79 -5.85
CA ALA A 116 8.51 -18.00 -6.66
C ALA A 116 9.22 -17.90 -8.03
N LYS A 117 9.35 -16.70 -8.57
CA LYS A 117 10.10 -16.42 -9.81
C LYS A 117 11.59 -16.13 -9.58
N GLY A 118 12.06 -16.18 -8.33
CA GLY A 118 13.43 -15.79 -7.97
C GLY A 118 13.75 -14.32 -8.26
N SER A 119 12.75 -13.43 -8.25
CA SER A 119 12.94 -12.04 -8.65
C SER A 119 13.61 -11.21 -7.55
N MET A 120 14.86 -10.80 -7.77
CA MET A 120 15.61 -9.86 -6.92
C MET A 120 15.54 -8.42 -7.44
N LYS A 121 14.39 -8.04 -8.01
CA LYS A 121 14.15 -6.65 -8.43
C LYS A 121 13.24 -5.95 -7.42
N PRO A 122 13.54 -4.70 -7.05
CA PRO A 122 12.58 -3.86 -6.33
C PRO A 122 11.24 -3.85 -7.05
N THR A 123 10.15 -4.09 -6.31
CA THR A 123 8.80 -4.05 -6.87
C THR A 123 7.88 -3.18 -6.03
N TYR A 124 6.88 -2.63 -6.71
CA TYR A 124 5.82 -1.86 -6.09
C TYR A 124 4.46 -2.40 -6.49
N VAL A 125 3.88 -3.26 -5.65
CA VAL A 125 2.59 -3.91 -5.92
C VAL A 125 1.46 -3.00 -5.43
N ARG A 126 0.57 -2.58 -6.34
CA ARG A 126 -0.51 -1.61 -6.04
C ARG A 126 -1.87 -2.17 -6.42
N PHE A 127 -2.78 -2.29 -5.45
CA PHE A 127 -4.16 -2.71 -5.69
C PHE A 127 -5.03 -1.57 -6.24
N LEU A 128 -4.89 -0.37 -5.68
CA LEU A 128 -5.60 0.83 -6.10
C LEU A 128 -4.64 1.75 -6.86
N THR A 129 -4.73 1.70 -8.18
CA THR A 129 -3.94 2.56 -9.09
C THR A 129 -4.72 3.83 -9.43
N GLY A 130 -4.03 4.84 -9.97
CA GLY A 130 -4.70 6.08 -10.42
C GLY A 130 -5.79 5.81 -11.46
N MET A 131 -5.52 4.92 -12.43
CA MET A 131 -6.52 4.52 -13.44
C MET A 131 -7.74 3.85 -12.81
N LYS A 132 -7.53 2.94 -11.84
CA LYS A 132 -8.62 2.25 -11.14
C LYS A 132 -9.43 3.21 -10.26
N ALA A 133 -8.77 4.15 -9.59
CA ALA A 133 -9.46 5.17 -8.81
C ALA A 133 -10.29 6.09 -9.72
N TYR A 134 -9.72 6.54 -10.85
CA TYR A 134 -10.42 7.38 -11.81
C TYR A 134 -11.65 6.67 -12.40
N SER A 135 -11.52 5.41 -12.82
CA SER A 135 -12.65 4.67 -13.38
C SER A 135 -13.79 4.45 -12.36
N GLN A 136 -13.46 4.20 -11.10
CA GLN A 136 -14.44 4.07 -10.02
C GLN A 136 -15.15 5.40 -9.74
N ILE A 137 -14.42 6.52 -9.70
CA ILE A 137 -15.00 7.85 -9.51
C ILE A 137 -15.88 8.23 -10.71
N PHE A 138 -15.42 7.98 -11.93
CA PHE A 138 -16.22 8.24 -13.13
C PHE A 138 -17.51 7.41 -13.13
N SER A 139 -17.42 6.11 -12.83
CA SER A 139 -18.58 5.23 -12.74
C SER A 139 -19.57 5.69 -11.66
N ARG A 140 -19.06 6.20 -10.53
CA ARG A 140 -19.88 6.83 -9.49
C ARG A 140 -20.63 8.06 -10.01
N LEU A 141 -19.96 8.95 -10.73
CA LEU A 141 -20.54 10.21 -11.22
C LEU A 141 -21.51 10.00 -12.39
N ALA A 142 -21.18 9.11 -13.33
CA ALA A 142 -21.98 8.86 -14.53
C ALA A 142 -23.18 7.92 -14.30
N PHE A 143 -23.02 6.91 -13.43
CA PHE A 143 -24.00 5.83 -13.29
C PHE A 143 -24.50 5.64 -11.84
N GLY A 144 -24.06 6.48 -10.91
CA GLY A 144 -24.45 6.36 -9.50
C GLY A 144 -23.86 5.13 -8.79
N ALA A 145 -22.96 4.37 -9.44
CA ALA A 145 -22.42 3.12 -8.93
C ALA A 145 -21.80 3.28 -7.53
N ARG A 146 -21.95 2.26 -6.68
CA ARG A 146 -21.37 2.22 -5.31
C ARG A 146 -21.86 3.33 -4.36
N ARG A 147 -23.00 3.98 -4.65
CA ARG A 147 -23.67 4.86 -3.66
C ARG A 147 -23.96 4.10 -2.38
N ASN A 148 -23.73 4.72 -1.23
CA ASN A 148 -24.15 4.20 0.07
C ASN A 148 -23.66 2.77 0.39
N ARG A 149 -22.55 2.34 -0.23
CA ARG A 149 -22.08 0.95 -0.14
C ARG A 149 -21.67 0.55 1.29
N TYR A 150 -21.04 1.46 2.02
CA TYR A 150 -20.57 1.24 3.39
C TYR A 150 -21.05 2.30 4.37
N MET A 151 -21.24 3.53 3.89
CA MET A 151 -21.72 4.66 4.71
C MET A 151 -22.88 5.37 4.00
N LEU A 152 -23.88 5.79 4.75
CA LEU A 152 -24.95 6.63 4.21
C LEU A 152 -24.39 8.03 3.90
N GLU A 153 -24.43 8.40 2.63
CA GLU A 153 -24.14 9.74 2.12
C GLU A 153 -25.36 10.64 2.30
N ASP A 154 -25.13 11.87 2.76
CA ASP A 154 -26.17 12.90 2.96
C ASP A 154 -26.59 13.55 1.64
#